data_AF-A0ABD5YTA6-F1
#
_entry.id   AF-A0ABD5YTA6-F1
#
_cell.length_a   1.000
_cell.length_b   1.000
_cell.length_c   1.000
_cell.angle_alpha   90.00
_cell.angle_beta   90.00
_cell.angle_gamma   90.00
#
_symmetry.space_group_name_H-M   'P 1'
#
loop_
_entity.id
_entity.type
_entity.pdbx_description
1 polymer ?
#
loop_
_entity_poly.entity_id
_entity_poly.type
_entity_poly.pdbx_seq_one_letter_code
_entity_poly.pdbx_strand_id
1 'polypeptide(L)'
;MPRGKLLALIAFVIAASMVTATGAFTSVTAERSVDVKVAGDKGAYLALQPAQGPNGNYAKMENGQLAVNLDGDAKEIDGKGVNPNAVTHFDKVFTVTNKGSQPVEVTITEKSSTNAVTFYRKNNPENSLEDGSITVNDGDSVAVGIKVDTRGEKVSNGEKLLDAIQVQANAEHGNATSS
;
A
#
# COMPACT_ATOMS: atom_id res chain seq x y z
N MET A 1 -87.02 9.78 21.56
CA MET A 1 -86.26 9.32 20.37
C MET A 1 -84.80 9.70 20.56
N PRO A 2 -83.84 8.76 20.72
CA PRO A 2 -82.43 9.11 20.87
C PRO A 2 -81.78 9.25 19.48
N ARG A 3 -80.96 10.28 19.30
CA ARG A 3 -80.04 10.40 18.15
C ARG A 3 -78.62 10.21 18.69
N GLY A 4 -78.12 8.98 18.58
CA GLY A 4 -76.73 8.68 18.88
C GLY A 4 -75.80 9.44 17.94
N LYS A 5 -74.75 10.03 18.51
CA LYS A 5 -73.51 10.35 17.78
C LYS A 5 -72.34 10.02 18.72
N LEU A 6 -71.78 8.85 18.49
CA LEU A 6 -70.55 8.35 19.09
C LEU A 6 -69.40 9.23 18.57
N LEU A 7 -68.82 10.07 19.42
CA LEU A 7 -67.57 10.77 19.11
C LEU A 7 -66.41 9.85 19.50
N ALA A 8 -65.86 9.16 18.50
CA ALA A 8 -64.58 8.45 18.63
C ALA A 8 -63.46 9.50 18.74
N LEU A 9 -62.90 9.66 19.94
CA LEU A 9 -61.68 10.42 20.16
C LEU A 9 -60.51 9.56 19.66
N ILE A 10 -60.05 9.82 18.43
CA ILE A 10 -58.83 9.21 17.90
C ILE A 10 -57.64 9.89 18.60
N ALA A 11 -57.03 9.20 19.56
CA ALA A 11 -55.77 9.61 20.15
C ALA A 11 -54.64 9.35 19.13
N PHE A 12 -54.11 10.41 18.51
CA PHE A 12 -52.94 10.32 17.67
C PHE A 12 -51.70 10.38 18.56
N VAL A 13 -51.25 9.21 19.04
CA VAL A 13 -49.93 9.08 19.65
C VAL A 13 -48.92 9.04 18.51
N ILE A 14 -48.30 10.19 18.21
CA ILE A 14 -47.10 10.22 17.36
C ILE A 14 -45.98 9.65 18.22
N ALA A 15 -45.79 8.33 18.15
CA ALA A 15 -44.62 7.68 18.69
C ALA A 15 -43.39 8.25 17.99
N ALA A 16 -42.56 8.97 18.75
CA ALA A 16 -41.25 9.42 18.33
C ALA A 16 -40.36 8.19 18.08
N SER A 17 -40.18 7.81 16.82
CA SER A 17 -39.09 6.91 16.45
C SER A 17 -37.86 7.74 16.12
N MET A 18 -36.88 7.68 17.01
CA MET A 18 -35.51 8.20 16.87
C MET A 18 -34.99 8.15 15.44
N VAL A 19 -34.58 9.31 14.92
CA VAL A 19 -33.62 9.38 13.82
C VAL A 19 -32.27 8.95 14.40
N THR A 20 -31.97 7.67 14.28
CA THR A 20 -30.60 7.15 14.41
C THR A 20 -30.32 6.27 13.21
N ALA A 21 -30.24 6.88 12.04
CA ALA A 21 -29.42 6.33 10.97
C ALA A 21 -27.98 6.77 11.23
N THR A 22 -27.38 6.29 12.32
CA THR A 22 -25.92 6.19 12.38
C THR A 22 -25.57 5.18 11.30
N GLY A 23 -25.27 5.66 10.09
CA GLY A 23 -24.81 4.83 8.99
C GLY A 23 -23.68 3.98 9.52
N ALA A 24 -23.95 2.68 9.62
CA ALA A 24 -23.01 1.71 10.11
C ALA A 24 -21.70 1.88 9.34
N PHE A 25 -20.59 1.96 10.06
CA PHE A 25 -19.29 1.69 9.45
C PHE A 25 -19.31 0.23 9.00
N THR A 26 -19.81 -0.03 7.79
CA THR A 26 -19.62 -1.31 7.13
C THR A 26 -18.12 -1.43 6.93
N SER A 27 -17.46 -2.22 7.76
CA SER A 27 -16.05 -2.55 7.60
C SER A 27 -15.96 -3.40 6.34
N VAL A 28 -15.61 -2.77 5.22
CA VAL A 28 -15.25 -3.51 4.00
C VAL A 28 -13.83 -4.00 4.20
N THR A 29 -13.67 -5.30 4.47
CA THR A 29 -12.39 -5.98 4.31
C THR A 29 -12.20 -6.17 2.80
N ALA A 30 -11.24 -5.46 2.23
CA ALA A 30 -10.83 -5.66 0.85
C ALA A 30 -9.37 -6.07 0.87
N GLU A 31 -9.04 -7.17 0.22
CA GLU A 31 -7.68 -7.71 0.14
C GLU A 31 -6.83 -6.82 -0.79
N ARG A 32 -5.87 -6.07 -0.22
CA ARG A 32 -4.98 -5.17 -0.96
C ARG A 32 -3.56 -5.72 -0.95
N SER A 33 -3.39 -6.88 -1.59
CA SER A 33 -2.07 -7.44 -1.84
C SER A 33 -1.47 -6.87 -3.13
N VAL A 34 -0.22 -6.42 -3.05
CA VAL A 34 0.59 -6.00 -4.20
C VAL A 34 1.65 -7.05 -4.47
N ASP A 35 1.63 -7.65 -5.66
CA ASP A 35 2.67 -8.57 -6.10
C ASP A 35 3.91 -7.80 -6.57
N VAL A 36 5.06 -8.11 -5.97
CA VAL A 36 6.36 -7.56 -6.39
C VAL A 36 7.14 -8.62 -7.15
N LYS A 37 7.45 -8.30 -8.41
CA LYS A 37 8.20 -9.20 -9.31
C LYS A 37 9.57 -8.60 -9.62
N VAL A 38 10.58 -9.45 -9.59
CA VAL A 38 11.94 -9.11 -10.02
C VAL A 38 12.12 -9.52 -11.48
N ALA A 39 12.58 -8.59 -12.31
CA ALA A 39 13.00 -8.85 -13.68
C ALA A 39 14.43 -8.30 -13.86
N GLY A 40 15.44 -9.16 -13.94
CA GLY A 40 16.85 -8.75 -14.04
C GLY A 40 17.61 -9.46 -15.15
N ASP A 41 18.72 -8.85 -15.58
CA ASP A 41 19.68 -9.47 -16.51
C ASP A 41 20.35 -10.70 -15.90
N LYS A 42 20.96 -11.56 -16.72
CA LYS A 42 21.60 -12.83 -16.29
C LYS A 42 22.68 -12.68 -15.19
N GLY A 43 23.19 -11.47 -14.94
CA GLY A 43 24.14 -11.16 -13.86
C GLY A 43 23.53 -10.50 -12.61
N ALA A 44 22.25 -10.11 -12.65
CA ALA A 44 21.58 -9.41 -11.57
C ALA A 44 20.77 -10.40 -10.72
N TYR A 45 21.33 -10.78 -9.57
CA TYR A 45 20.65 -11.62 -8.60
C TYR A 45 20.11 -10.74 -7.46
N LEU A 46 18.89 -10.23 -7.60
CA LEU A 46 18.24 -9.49 -6.52
C LEU A 46 17.44 -10.42 -5.62
N ALA A 47 17.52 -10.19 -4.31
CA ALA A 47 16.61 -10.74 -3.33
C ALA A 47 15.72 -9.63 -2.76
N LEU A 48 14.40 -9.84 -2.84
CA LEU A 48 13.41 -9.01 -2.17
C LEU A 48 12.91 -9.72 -0.92
N GLN A 49 12.93 -9.04 0.22
CA GLN A 49 12.53 -9.63 1.50
C GLN A 49 11.84 -8.57 2.36
N PRO A 50 10.88 -8.96 3.23
CA PRO A 50 10.37 -8.07 4.26
C PRO A 50 11.52 -7.48 5.07
N ALA A 51 11.44 -6.19 5.37
CA ALA A 51 12.47 -5.53 6.16
C ALA A 51 12.41 -5.99 7.62
N GLN A 52 13.49 -5.78 8.36
CA GLN A 52 13.44 -5.92 9.80
C GLN A 52 12.78 -4.70 10.45
N GLY A 53 12.04 -4.93 11.52
CA GLY A 53 11.35 -3.89 12.28
C GLY A 53 9.84 -3.87 12.06
N PRO A 54 9.13 -2.91 12.68
CA PRO A 54 7.67 -2.95 12.78
C PRO A 54 6.97 -2.90 11.42
N ASN A 55 7.51 -2.13 10.47
CA ASN A 55 6.90 -1.99 9.15
C ASN A 55 7.24 -3.14 8.20
N GLY A 56 8.15 -4.04 8.58
CA GLY A 56 8.40 -5.29 7.86
C GLY A 56 7.17 -6.20 7.81
N ASN A 57 6.28 -6.10 8.79
CA ASN A 57 5.06 -6.88 8.90
C ASN A 57 4.02 -6.56 7.80
N TYR A 58 4.15 -5.40 7.14
CA TYR A 58 3.38 -5.05 5.94
C TYR A 58 3.88 -5.77 4.68
N ALA A 59 4.97 -6.54 4.77
CA ALA A 59 5.49 -7.33 3.67
C ALA A 59 5.62 -8.81 4.07
N LYS A 60 5.37 -9.70 3.12
CA LYS A 60 5.54 -11.15 3.29
C LYS A 60 6.00 -11.78 1.99
N MET A 61 6.56 -12.98 2.09
CA MET A 61 6.82 -13.80 0.90
C MET A 61 5.61 -14.69 0.63
N GLU A 62 5.05 -14.61 -0.58
CA GLU A 62 3.96 -15.44 -1.07
C GLU A 62 4.38 -16.09 -2.38
N ASN A 63 4.38 -17.43 -2.44
CA ASN A 63 4.77 -18.18 -3.65
C ASN A 63 6.14 -17.78 -4.24
N GLY A 64 7.09 -17.38 -3.38
CA GLY A 64 8.42 -16.93 -3.80
C GLY A 64 8.48 -15.49 -4.33
N GLN A 65 7.36 -14.75 -4.28
CA GLN A 65 7.29 -13.32 -4.60
C GLN A 65 7.10 -12.52 -3.32
N LEU A 66 7.61 -11.28 -3.30
CA LEU A 66 7.34 -10.37 -2.20
C LEU A 66 5.94 -9.80 -2.41
N ALA A 67 5.08 -9.90 -1.41
CA ALA A 67 3.77 -9.30 -1.37
C ALA A 67 3.75 -8.20 -0.31
N VAL A 68 3.24 -7.02 -0.66
CA VAL A 68 3.01 -5.93 0.29
C VAL A 68 1.52 -5.81 0.56
N ASN A 69 1.16 -5.77 1.84
CA ASN A 69 -0.18 -5.51 2.29
C ASN A 69 -0.18 -4.35 3.29
N LEU A 70 -0.92 -3.28 2.99
CA LEU A 70 -1.06 -2.10 3.82
C LEU A 70 -2.42 -2.03 4.54
N ASP A 71 -3.21 -3.11 4.51
CA ASP A 71 -4.47 -3.27 5.22
C ASP A 71 -4.35 -4.20 6.46
N GLY A 72 -5.50 -4.52 7.07
CA GLY A 72 -5.60 -5.33 8.29
C GLY A 72 -5.27 -6.82 8.13
N ASP A 73 -5.06 -7.30 6.90
CA ASP A 73 -4.62 -8.67 6.62
C ASP A 73 -3.08 -8.78 6.58
N ALA A 74 -2.36 -7.70 6.92
CA ALA A 74 -0.93 -7.75 7.24
C ALA A 74 -0.73 -8.48 8.58
N LYS A 75 0.30 -9.33 8.67
CA LYS A 75 0.54 -10.16 9.87
C LYS A 75 0.68 -9.26 11.11
N GLU A 76 -0.16 -9.50 12.11
CA GLU A 76 -0.07 -8.85 13.43
C GLU A 76 -0.32 -7.33 13.41
N ILE A 77 -1.07 -6.81 12.43
CA ILE A 77 -1.42 -5.39 12.36
C ILE A 77 -2.94 -5.20 12.34
N ASP A 78 -3.48 -4.70 13.45
CA ASP A 78 -4.87 -4.25 13.52
C ASP A 78 -5.02 -2.92 12.76
N GLY A 79 -5.41 -2.99 11.49
CA GLY A 79 -5.63 -1.82 10.63
C GLY A 79 -6.79 -2.04 9.66
N LYS A 80 -7.36 -0.97 9.09
CA LYS A 80 -8.39 -1.06 8.03
C LYS A 80 -7.88 -0.55 6.67
N GLY A 81 -6.56 -0.51 6.51
CA GLY A 81 -5.91 0.20 5.42
C GLY A 81 -5.53 1.63 5.78
N VAL A 82 -5.15 2.39 4.75
CA VAL A 82 -4.79 3.81 4.85
C VAL A 82 -6.02 4.69 5.04
N ASN A 83 -5.86 5.81 5.74
CA ASN A 83 -6.92 6.81 5.92
C ASN A 83 -7.22 7.51 4.59
N PRO A 84 -8.49 7.76 4.25
CA PRO A 84 -8.84 8.57 3.08
C PRO A 84 -8.46 10.05 3.30
N ASN A 85 -8.10 10.74 2.22
CA ASN A 85 -7.67 12.14 2.22
C ASN A 85 -6.52 12.44 3.21
N ALA A 86 -5.54 11.54 3.27
CA ALA A 86 -4.37 11.62 4.14
C ALA A 86 -3.09 11.21 3.42
N VAL A 87 -1.96 11.66 3.96
CA VAL A 87 -0.62 11.15 3.61
C VAL A 87 -0.16 10.21 4.71
N THR A 88 0.18 8.99 4.36
CA THR A 88 0.68 7.96 5.28
C THR A 88 2.06 7.49 4.82
N HIS A 89 2.98 7.29 5.76
CA HIS A 89 4.33 6.81 5.49
C HIS A 89 4.60 5.51 6.21
N PHE A 90 5.10 4.53 5.46
CA PHE A 90 5.56 3.23 5.94
C PHE A 90 7.05 3.13 5.63
N ASP A 91 7.90 3.54 6.58
CA ASP A 91 9.34 3.47 6.40
C ASP A 91 9.83 2.02 6.42
N LYS A 92 10.79 1.67 5.56
CA LYS A 92 11.48 0.36 5.57
C LYS A 92 10.48 -0.82 5.62
N VAL A 93 9.66 -0.97 4.59
CA VAL A 93 8.69 -2.08 4.45
C VAL A 93 9.39 -3.34 3.94
N PHE A 94 10.27 -3.21 2.95
CA PHE A 94 11.03 -4.32 2.40
C PHE A 94 12.45 -3.89 2.06
N THR A 95 13.31 -4.86 1.76
CA THR A 95 14.69 -4.64 1.33
C THR A 95 14.93 -5.21 -0.05
N VAL A 96 15.71 -4.49 -0.85
CA VAL A 96 16.34 -4.98 -2.08
C VAL A 96 17.79 -5.31 -1.76
N THR A 97 18.19 -6.57 -1.93
CA THR A 97 19.57 -7.01 -1.71
C THR A 97 20.20 -7.46 -3.02
N ASN A 98 21.39 -6.95 -3.34
CA ASN A 98 22.18 -7.47 -4.44
C ASN A 98 22.97 -8.70 -3.97
N LYS A 99 22.61 -9.88 -4.50
CA LYS A 99 23.29 -11.16 -4.28
C LYS A 99 24.20 -11.54 -5.44
N GLY A 100 24.36 -10.65 -6.43
CA GLY A 100 25.36 -10.77 -7.48
C GLY A 100 26.77 -10.47 -6.96
N SER A 101 27.74 -10.49 -7.88
CA SER A 101 29.16 -10.23 -7.60
C SER A 101 29.64 -8.89 -8.15
N GLN A 102 28.72 -8.02 -8.60
CA GLN A 102 29.01 -6.72 -9.17
C GLN A 102 27.91 -5.72 -8.76
N PRO A 103 28.22 -4.42 -8.70
CA PRO A 103 27.21 -3.38 -8.51
C PRO A 103 26.15 -3.40 -9.61
N VAL A 104 24.91 -3.09 -9.22
CA VAL A 104 23.75 -3.01 -10.13
C VAL A 104 22.98 -1.73 -9.89
N GLU A 105 22.43 -1.17 -10.96
CA GLU A 105 21.43 -0.12 -10.89
C GLU A 105 20.04 -0.74 -10.79
N VAL A 106 19.36 -0.47 -9.68
CA VAL A 106 18.01 -0.95 -9.42
C VAL A 106 17.00 0.15 -9.70
N THR A 107 15.97 -0.15 -10.49
CA THR A 107 14.82 0.70 -10.74
C THR A 107 13.56 0.02 -10.21
N ILE A 108 12.65 0.80 -9.62
CA ILE A 108 11.35 0.31 -9.16
C ILE A 108 10.28 1.02 -9.99
N THR A 109 9.51 0.26 -10.75
CA THR A 109 8.39 0.77 -11.53
C THR A 109 7.10 0.21 -10.98
N GLU A 110 6.13 1.08 -10.75
CA GLU A 110 4.80 0.70 -10.32
C GLU A 110 3.85 0.51 -11.50
N LYS A 111 2.90 -0.41 -11.33
CA LYS A 111 1.71 -0.52 -12.17
C LYS A 111 0.52 -0.27 -11.28
N SER A 112 -0.11 0.88 -11.47
CA SER A 112 -1.22 1.33 -10.64
C SER A 112 -2.33 1.95 -11.47
N SER A 113 -3.55 1.89 -10.95
CA SER A 113 -4.70 2.66 -11.41
C SER A 113 -4.74 4.09 -10.83
N THR A 114 -3.86 4.40 -9.86
CA THR A 114 -3.80 5.69 -9.13
C THR A 114 -2.36 6.19 -9.01
N ASN A 115 -2.17 7.50 -8.78
CA ASN A 115 -0.85 8.06 -8.45
C ASN A 115 -0.64 8.18 -6.92
N ALA A 116 -1.38 7.38 -6.14
CA ALA A 116 -1.45 7.52 -4.70
C ALA A 116 -0.24 6.90 -3.99
N VAL A 117 0.59 6.11 -4.66
CA VAL A 117 1.68 5.35 -4.05
C VAL A 117 3.02 5.85 -4.58
N THR A 118 3.99 6.03 -3.68
CA THR A 118 5.37 6.35 -4.03
C THR A 118 6.32 5.48 -3.22
N PHE A 119 7.32 4.90 -3.88
CA PHE A 119 8.42 4.19 -3.23
C PHE A 119 9.57 5.15 -2.92
N TYR A 120 10.19 5.01 -1.75
CA TYR A 120 11.33 5.85 -1.36
C TYR A 120 12.39 5.08 -0.59
N ARG A 121 13.60 5.64 -0.52
CA ARG A 121 14.73 5.00 0.17
C ARG A 121 14.70 5.23 1.67
N LYS A 122 15.02 4.15 2.41
CA LYS A 122 15.23 4.13 3.87
C LYS A 122 13.98 4.64 4.59
N ASN A 123 14.04 5.87 5.09
CA ASN A 123 13.05 6.51 5.94
C ASN A 123 12.86 7.99 5.59
N ASN A 124 13.13 8.36 4.33
CA ASN A 124 12.98 9.73 3.87
C ASN A 124 12.18 9.74 2.55
N PRO A 125 10.90 10.17 2.58
CA PRO A 125 10.05 10.27 1.40
C PRO A 125 10.59 11.18 0.28
N GLU A 126 11.49 12.12 0.61
CA GLU A 126 12.17 12.97 -0.39
C GLU A 126 13.15 12.17 -1.27
N ASN A 127 13.56 10.98 -0.84
CA ASN A 127 14.40 10.07 -1.62
C ASN A 127 13.53 9.14 -2.49
N SER A 128 12.63 9.70 -3.29
CA SER A 128 11.73 8.97 -4.19
C SER A 128 12.50 8.03 -5.15
N LEU A 129 11.83 6.94 -5.54
CA LEU A 129 12.30 5.90 -6.46
C LEU A 129 11.48 5.82 -7.75
N GLU A 130 10.49 6.69 -7.97
CA GLU A 130 9.60 6.61 -9.14
C GLU A 130 10.31 6.84 -10.48
N ASP A 131 11.27 7.76 -10.53
CA ASP A 131 11.92 8.19 -11.77
C ASP A 131 13.45 8.02 -11.76
N GLY A 132 13.99 7.20 -10.85
CA GLY A 132 15.43 7.07 -10.65
C GLY A 132 15.89 5.62 -10.50
N SER A 133 17.20 5.42 -10.68
CA SER A 133 17.87 4.19 -10.28
C SER A 133 18.64 4.38 -8.98
N ILE A 134 18.89 3.27 -8.29
CA ILE A 134 19.77 3.20 -7.12
C ILE A 134 20.90 2.23 -7.40
N THR A 135 22.14 2.65 -7.21
CA THR A 135 23.27 1.72 -7.20
C THR A 135 23.23 0.90 -5.91
N VAL A 136 23.25 -0.42 -6.06
CA VAL A 136 23.37 -1.38 -4.96
C VAL A 136 24.62 -2.22 -5.20
N ASN A 137 25.66 -2.04 -4.37
CA ASN A 137 26.90 -2.82 -4.50
C ASN A 137 26.66 -4.29 -4.21
N ASP A 138 27.62 -5.15 -4.56
CA ASP A 138 27.54 -6.58 -4.24
C ASP A 138 27.44 -6.80 -2.73
N GLY A 139 26.51 -7.66 -2.31
CA GLY A 139 26.23 -7.94 -0.90
C GLY A 139 25.42 -6.86 -0.16
N ASP A 140 25.33 -5.64 -0.70
CA ASP A 140 24.62 -4.54 -0.06
C ASP A 140 23.09 -4.70 -0.15
N SER A 141 22.43 -4.05 0.81
CA SER A 141 20.97 -4.01 0.91
C SER A 141 20.46 -2.58 1.05
N VAL A 142 19.39 -2.27 0.34
CA VAL A 142 18.67 -0.99 0.46
C VAL A 142 17.25 -1.26 0.98
N ALA A 143 16.87 -0.57 2.05
CA ALA A 143 15.50 -0.57 2.54
C ALA A 143 14.63 0.38 1.71
N VAL A 144 13.42 -0.08 1.38
CA VAL A 144 12.41 0.65 0.62
C VAL A 144 11.22 0.92 1.53
N GLY A 145 10.83 2.18 1.63
CA GLY A 145 9.60 2.63 2.27
C GLY A 145 8.53 2.99 1.23
N ILE A 146 7.32 3.17 1.72
CA ILE A 146 6.13 3.43 0.91
C ILE A 146 5.42 4.67 1.46
N LYS A 147 5.12 5.63 0.59
CA LYS A 147 4.26 6.78 0.88
C LYS A 147 2.95 6.53 0.18
N VAL A 148 1.86 6.73 0.90
CA VAL A 148 0.50 6.67 0.34
C VAL A 148 -0.15 8.04 0.52
N ASP A 149 -0.35 8.77 -0.57
CA ASP A 149 -1.04 10.07 -0.60
C ASP A 149 -2.42 9.90 -1.25
N THR A 150 -3.46 9.92 -0.43
CA THR A 150 -4.85 9.78 -0.89
C THR A 150 -5.57 11.12 -1.03
N ARG A 151 -4.87 12.24 -0.87
CA ARG A 151 -5.47 13.58 -0.98
C ARG A 151 -5.71 13.90 -2.45
N GLY A 152 -6.91 14.38 -2.78
CA GLY A 152 -7.27 14.71 -4.16
C GLY A 152 -7.50 13.48 -5.06
N GLU A 153 -7.17 12.29 -4.59
CA GLU A 153 -7.48 11.03 -5.25
C GLU A 153 -8.92 10.60 -4.93
N LYS A 154 -9.62 10.05 -5.93
CA LYS A 154 -10.97 9.48 -5.73
C LYS A 154 -10.86 8.05 -5.20
N VAL A 155 -10.20 7.88 -4.05
CA VAL A 155 -10.04 6.57 -3.43
C VAL A 155 -11.22 6.23 -2.54
N SER A 156 -11.83 5.08 -2.77
CA SER A 156 -12.90 4.53 -1.94
C SER A 156 -12.34 3.62 -0.84
N ASN A 157 -13.12 3.45 0.25
CA ASN A 157 -12.80 2.43 1.25
C ASN A 157 -12.74 1.05 0.56
N GLY A 158 -11.65 0.33 0.78
CA GLY A 158 -11.39 -0.97 0.17
C GLY A 158 -10.80 -0.92 -1.25
N GLU A 159 -10.58 0.25 -1.86
CA GLU A 159 -9.97 0.33 -3.19
C GLU A 159 -8.51 -0.13 -3.19
N LYS A 160 -8.12 -0.91 -4.21
CA LYS A 160 -6.74 -1.33 -4.44
C LYS A 160 -5.96 -0.16 -5.04
N LEU A 161 -4.92 0.30 -4.34
CA LEU A 161 -4.15 1.49 -4.72
C LEU A 161 -2.96 1.20 -5.63
N LEU A 162 -2.60 -0.07 -5.79
CA LEU A 162 -1.45 -0.50 -6.56
C LEU A 162 -1.65 -1.95 -7.02
N ASP A 163 -1.37 -2.26 -8.28
CA ASP A 163 -1.59 -3.60 -8.81
C ASP A 163 -0.38 -4.50 -8.68
N ALA A 164 0.78 -3.98 -9.06
CA ALA A 164 2.05 -4.69 -9.00
C ALA A 164 3.22 -3.71 -8.99
N ILE A 165 4.35 -4.19 -8.50
CA ILE A 165 5.62 -3.50 -8.61
C ILE A 165 6.56 -4.37 -9.43
N GLN A 166 7.29 -3.75 -10.34
CA GLN A 166 8.39 -4.36 -11.07
C GLN A 166 9.70 -3.78 -10.57
N VAL A 167 10.57 -4.65 -10.05
CA VAL A 167 11.95 -4.29 -9.70
C VAL A 167 12.87 -4.77 -10.79
N GLN A 168 13.58 -3.84 -11.43
CA GLN A 168 14.58 -4.13 -12.45
C GLN A 168 15.98 -3.88 -11.90
N ALA A 169 16.93 -4.74 -12.27
CA ALA A 169 18.35 -4.51 -12.03
C ALA A 169 19.15 -4.69 -13.31
N ASN A 170 19.93 -3.67 -13.63
CA ASN A 170 20.86 -3.65 -14.75
C ASN A 170 22.29 -3.57 -14.19
N ALA A 171 23.25 -4.20 -14.86
CA ALA A 171 24.66 -4.02 -14.50
C ALA A 171 25.01 -2.53 -14.57
N GLU A 172 25.73 -2.01 -13.57
CA GLU A 172 26.20 -0.64 -13.61
C GLU A 172 27.08 -0.48 -14.87
N HIS A 173 26.73 0.44 -15.76
CA HIS A 173 27.57 0.74 -16.90
C HIS A 173 28.88 1.31 -16.35
N GLY A 174 29.93 0.48 -16.33
CA GLY A 174 31.27 0.93 -15.99
C GLY A 174 31.56 2.15 -16.87
N ASN A 175 31.68 3.31 -16.24
CA ASN A 175 31.96 4.54 -16.95
C ASN A 175 33.30 4.32 -17.63
N ALA A 176 33.29 4.10 -18.95
CA ALA A 176 34.50 3.92 -19.73
C ALA A 176 35.21 5.27 -19.74
N THR A 177 36.03 5.53 -18.71
CA THR A 177 37.03 6.57 -18.78
C THR A 177 38.05 6.08 -19.79
N SER A 178 37.83 6.43 -21.07
CA SER A 178 38.86 6.39 -22.09
C SER A 178 39.96 7.34 -21.64
N SER A 179 41.06 6.74 -21.17
CA SER A 179 42.37 7.39 -21.01
C SER A 179 42.93 7.82 -22.36
#